data_AF-A0A498LTM6-F1
#
_entry.id   AF-A0A498LTM6-F1
#
_cell.length_a   1.000
_cell.length_b   1.000
_cell.length_c   1.000
_cell.angle_alpha   90.00
_cell.angle_beta   90.00
_cell.angle_gamma   90.00
#
_symmetry.space_group_name_H-M   'P 1'
#
loop_
_entity.id
_entity.type
_entity.pdbx_description
1 polymer ?
#
loop_
_entity_poly.entity_id
_entity_poly.type
_entity_poly.pdbx_seq_one_letter_code
_entity_poly.pdbx_strand_id
1 'polypeptide(L)'
;MYKVDLPVDESALRAVERRRAAEAERKSRIFNTRTRVIGVDLRALEKQQEDKRERLEMEKQRDMAHDLLRLSLDEMAMQQNKDEEELRRELAQDMGEGINENEKKRAQMEMNERNLRAQKEEREKQEREQKNRELLTGRELVEKDLRAVQLNALEEECKRSARIALSHYNQTQRLKEMERQRDVAWDYHLTEQARQQEREEKRDKELQRERRTQLDKYNQQLAREQQAHQHYLDKQLYTNRPTVRYFTQFSTSSR
;
A
#
# COMPACT_ATOMS: atom_id res chain seq x y z
N MET A 1 54.15 -4.38 -0.42
CA MET A 1 52.75 -4.20 -0.87
C MET A 1 52.28 -2.84 -0.41
N TYR A 2 52.20 -1.86 -1.31
CA TYR A 2 51.67 -0.53 -0.98
C TYR A 2 50.15 -0.59 -1.00
N LYS A 3 49.51 -0.24 0.12
CA LYS A 3 48.06 -0.01 0.17
C LYS A 3 47.79 1.31 -0.53
N VAL A 4 47.05 1.24 -1.64
CA VAL A 4 46.58 2.42 -2.37
C VAL A 4 45.31 2.87 -1.66
N ASP A 5 45.42 3.86 -0.79
CA ASP A 5 44.26 4.49 -0.17
C ASP A 5 43.65 5.45 -1.19
N LEU A 6 42.56 5.03 -1.83
CA LEU A 6 41.74 5.88 -2.70
C LEU A 6 41.12 7.02 -1.87
N PRO A 7 41.09 8.27 -2.38
CA PRO A 7 40.45 9.38 -1.67
C PRO A 7 38.96 9.10 -1.51
N VAL A 8 38.50 9.12 -0.27
CA VAL A 8 37.09 8.95 0.08
C VAL A 8 36.29 10.14 -0.49
N ASP A 9 35.27 9.87 -1.28
CA ASP A 9 34.42 10.88 -1.92
C ASP A 9 33.70 11.74 -0.85
N GLU A 10 34.13 13.00 -0.71
CA GLU A 10 33.59 13.96 0.26
C GLU A 10 32.09 14.21 0.09
N SER A 11 31.57 14.07 -1.15
CA SER A 11 30.14 14.22 -1.44
C SER A 11 29.32 13.10 -0.79
N ALA A 12 29.84 11.86 -0.84
CA ALA A 12 29.23 10.71 -0.22
C ALA A 12 29.21 10.83 1.31
N LEU A 13 30.29 11.34 1.92
CA LEU A 13 30.37 11.60 3.36
C LEU A 13 29.32 12.65 3.80
N ARG A 14 29.23 13.79 3.11
CA ARG A 14 28.22 14.82 3.39
C ARG A 14 26.79 14.31 3.20
N ALA A 15 26.56 13.41 2.24
CA ALA A 15 25.26 12.77 2.06
C ALA A 15 24.91 11.82 3.23
N VAL A 16 25.88 11.06 3.73
CA VAL A 16 25.71 10.20 4.91
C VAL A 16 25.45 11.03 6.17
N GLU A 17 26.15 12.15 6.34
CA GLU A 17 25.93 13.07 7.46
C GLU A 17 24.55 13.72 7.43
N ARG A 18 24.08 14.19 6.27
CA ARG A 18 22.71 14.69 6.10
C ARG A 18 21.66 13.64 6.45
N ARG A 19 21.87 12.38 6.04
CA ARG A 19 20.97 11.27 6.40
C ARG A 19 20.98 11.01 7.91
N ARG A 20 22.16 11.01 8.54
CA ARG A 20 22.29 10.83 9.99
C ARG A 20 21.61 11.97 10.76
N ALA A 21 21.76 13.22 10.31
CA ALA A 21 21.12 14.39 10.91
C ALA A 21 19.59 14.31 10.78
N ALA A 22 19.08 14.01 9.58
CA ALA A 22 17.64 13.85 9.35
C ALA A 22 17.03 12.71 10.18
N GLU A 23 17.73 11.57 10.31
CA GLU A 23 17.31 10.47 11.17
C GLU A 23 17.38 10.84 12.66
N ALA A 24 18.36 11.63 13.10
CA ALA A 24 18.43 12.12 14.47
C ALA A 24 17.26 13.06 14.80
N GLU A 25 16.93 13.99 13.90
CA GLU A 25 15.76 14.87 14.03
C GLU A 25 14.45 14.07 14.01
N ARG A 26 14.35 13.06 13.14
CA ARG A 26 13.18 12.16 13.10
C ARG A 26 13.04 11.38 14.40
N LYS A 27 14.12 10.79 14.91
CA LYS A 27 14.13 10.07 16.19
C LYS A 27 13.72 10.98 17.35
N SER A 28 14.25 12.21 17.40
CA SER A 28 13.88 13.18 18.44
C SER A 28 12.37 13.46 18.48
N ARG A 29 11.70 13.50 17.31
CA ARG A 29 10.24 13.68 17.20
C ARG A 29 9.43 12.43 17.55
N ILE A 30 9.94 11.25 17.19
CA ILE A 30 9.26 9.96 17.45
C ILE A 30 9.33 9.58 18.93
N PHE A 31 10.48 9.81 19.57
CA PHE A 31 10.73 9.43 20.96
C PHE A 31 10.20 10.45 21.98
N ASN A 32 9.90 11.68 21.55
CA ASN A 32 9.21 12.65 22.40
C ASN A 32 7.68 12.49 22.28
N THR A 33 7.06 12.05 23.37
CA THR A 33 5.62 11.76 23.43
C THR A 33 4.76 13.00 23.18
N ARG A 34 5.18 14.17 23.66
CA ARG A 34 4.43 15.42 23.52
C ARG A 34 4.43 15.91 22.07
N THR A 35 5.58 15.88 21.38
CA THR A 35 5.66 16.26 19.96
C THR A 35 4.97 15.24 19.04
N ARG A 36 4.92 13.97 19.46
CA ARG A 36 4.20 12.92 18.72
C ARG A 36 2.68 13.06 18.81
N VAL A 37 2.16 13.50 19.96
CA VAL A 37 0.71 13.62 20.19
C VAL A 37 0.17 15.00 19.79
N ILE A 38 0.90 16.09 20.04
CA ILE A 38 0.46 17.49 19.81
C ILE A 38 1.59 18.32 19.17
N GLY A 39 2.24 17.78 18.13
CA GLY A 39 3.24 18.53 17.39
C GLY A 39 2.60 19.65 16.58
N VAL A 40 2.84 20.90 16.95
CA VAL A 40 2.35 22.11 16.26
C VAL A 40 3.51 23.04 15.95
N ASP A 41 3.60 23.51 14.71
CA ASP A 41 4.59 24.50 14.28
C ASP A 41 4.04 25.92 14.52
N LEU A 42 4.43 26.50 15.66
CA LEU A 42 3.96 27.83 16.08
C LEU A 42 4.40 28.93 15.10
N ARG A 43 5.61 28.85 14.55
CA ARG A 43 6.14 29.88 13.65
C ARG A 43 5.41 29.88 12.32
N ALA A 44 5.09 28.68 11.80
CA ALA A 44 4.29 28.56 10.59
C ALA A 44 2.86 29.09 10.80
N LEU A 45 2.26 28.84 11.96
CA LEU A 45 0.93 29.34 12.30
C LEU A 45 0.89 30.86 12.49
N GLU A 46 1.90 31.43 13.16
CA GLU A 46 2.04 32.88 13.32
C GLU A 46 2.12 33.57 11.96
N LYS A 47 3.00 33.07 11.07
CA LYS A 47 3.09 33.57 9.70
C LYS A 47 1.77 33.44 8.93
N GLN A 48 1.08 32.31 9.06
CA GLN A 48 -0.21 32.10 8.41
C GLN A 48 -1.28 33.09 8.94
N GLN A 49 -1.23 33.45 10.22
CA GLN A 49 -2.13 34.45 10.78
C GLN A 49 -1.83 35.86 10.26
N GLU A 50 -0.54 36.23 10.16
CA GLU A 50 -0.11 37.50 9.57
C GLU A 50 -0.55 37.60 8.10
N ASP A 51 -0.23 36.60 7.28
CA ASP A 51 -0.63 36.53 5.86
C ASP A 51 -2.16 36.67 5.71
N LYS A 52 -2.93 36.07 6.63
CA LYS A 52 -4.40 36.16 6.62
C LYS A 52 -4.89 37.57 6.99
N ARG A 53 -4.25 38.23 7.96
CA ARG A 53 -4.60 39.61 8.35
C ARG A 53 -4.31 40.58 7.23
N GLU A 54 -3.13 40.49 6.61
CA GLU A 54 -2.76 41.34 5.47
C GLU A 54 -3.76 41.19 4.31
N ARG A 55 -4.16 39.95 3.97
CA ARG A 55 -5.18 39.71 2.94
C ARG A 55 -6.51 40.39 3.26
N LEU A 56 -6.97 40.27 4.51
CA LEU A 56 -8.22 40.88 4.96
C LEU A 56 -8.13 42.41 4.94
N GLU A 57 -6.98 42.99 5.29
CA GLU A 57 -6.76 44.44 5.22
C GLU A 57 -6.77 44.94 3.78
N MET A 58 -6.09 44.22 2.88
CA MET A 58 -6.09 44.54 1.45
C MET A 58 -7.49 44.44 0.84
N GLU A 59 -8.27 43.42 1.21
CA GLU A 59 -9.66 43.27 0.76
C GLU A 59 -10.53 44.45 1.23
N LYS A 60 -10.45 44.81 2.52
CA LYS A 60 -11.15 45.99 3.06
C LYS A 60 -10.77 47.29 2.35
N GLN A 61 -9.49 47.49 2.04
CA GLN A 61 -9.04 48.67 1.30
C GLN A 61 -9.63 48.71 -0.12
N ARG A 62 -9.74 47.56 -0.78
CA ARG A 62 -10.37 47.46 -2.10
C ARG A 62 -11.87 47.75 -2.04
N ASP A 63 -12.57 47.20 -1.05
CA ASP A 63 -13.99 47.47 -0.85
C ASP A 63 -14.25 48.96 -0.59
N MET A 64 -13.46 49.59 0.28
CA MET A 64 -13.53 51.03 0.52
C MET A 64 -13.28 51.86 -0.75
N ALA A 65 -12.31 51.46 -1.58
CA ALA A 65 -12.06 52.13 -2.85
C ALA A 65 -13.24 52.00 -3.83
N HIS A 66 -13.87 50.83 -3.89
CA HIS A 66 -15.06 50.61 -4.70
C HIS A 66 -16.26 51.42 -4.21
N ASP A 67 -16.48 51.50 -2.89
CA ASP A 67 -17.54 52.31 -2.30
C ASP A 67 -17.36 53.81 -2.60
N LEU A 68 -16.12 54.31 -2.51
CA LEU A 68 -15.81 55.70 -2.86
C LEU A 68 -16.06 55.99 -4.35
N LEU A 69 -15.65 55.07 -5.23
CA LEU A 69 -15.91 55.20 -6.66
C LEU A 69 -17.41 55.22 -6.94
N ARG A 70 -18.20 54.36 -6.29
CA ARG A 70 -19.67 54.35 -6.43
C ARG A 70 -20.27 55.70 -6.07
N LEU A 71 -19.89 56.27 -4.92
CA LEU A 71 -20.39 57.59 -4.49
C LEU A 71 -20.06 58.69 -5.50
N SER A 72 -18.84 58.69 -6.06
CA SER A 72 -18.45 59.67 -7.09
C SER A 72 -19.25 59.53 -8.38
N LEU A 73 -19.55 58.30 -8.80
CA LEU A 73 -20.36 58.03 -9.99
C LEU A 73 -21.82 58.45 -9.77
N ASP A 74 -22.38 58.16 -8.60
CA ASP A 74 -23.74 58.57 -8.21
C ASP A 74 -23.86 60.11 -8.18
N GLU A 75 -22.85 60.81 -7.67
CA GLU A 75 -22.82 62.28 -7.65
C GLU A 75 -22.77 62.88 -9.08
N MET A 76 -21.94 62.33 -9.96
CA MET A 76 -21.89 62.76 -11.36
C MET A 76 -23.22 62.51 -12.09
N ALA A 77 -23.86 61.37 -11.86
CA ALA A 77 -25.17 61.07 -12.44
C ALA A 77 -26.26 62.03 -11.93
N MET A 78 -26.22 62.37 -10.64
CA MET A 78 -27.14 63.36 -10.06
C MET A 78 -26.94 64.76 -10.65
N GLN A 79 -25.69 65.16 -10.90
CA GLN A 79 -25.39 66.44 -11.54
C GLN A 79 -25.87 66.47 -12.99
N GLN A 80 -25.60 65.41 -13.76
CA GLN A 80 -26.09 65.28 -15.14
C GLN A 80 -27.61 65.36 -15.22
N ASN A 81 -28.33 64.69 -14.32
CA ASN A 81 -29.80 64.75 -14.29
C ASN A 81 -30.31 66.17 -13.96
N LYS A 82 -29.65 66.92 -13.08
CA LYS A 82 -30.02 68.30 -12.77
C LYS A 82 -29.78 69.22 -13.97
N ASP A 83 -28.62 69.11 -14.61
CA ASP A 83 -28.29 69.91 -15.79
C ASP A 83 -29.27 69.62 -16.94
N GLU A 84 -29.65 68.35 -17.14
CA GLU A 84 -30.69 67.97 -18.11
C GLU A 84 -32.08 68.51 -17.75
N GLU A 85 -32.45 68.50 -16.46
CA GLU A 85 -33.71 69.08 -16.00
C GLU A 85 -33.77 70.59 -16.17
N GLU A 86 -32.66 71.31 -15.89
CA GLU A 86 -32.55 72.75 -16.10
C GLU A 86 -32.64 73.09 -17.58
N LEU A 87 -31.94 72.36 -18.45
CA LEU A 87 -32.05 72.50 -19.89
C LEU A 87 -33.49 72.26 -20.38
N ARG A 88 -34.17 71.25 -19.83
CA ARG A 88 -35.59 70.98 -20.12
C ARG A 88 -36.51 72.10 -19.65
N ARG A 89 -36.23 72.74 -18.51
CA ARG A 89 -37.01 73.87 -17.99
C ARG A 89 -36.81 75.13 -18.82
N GLU A 90 -35.58 75.43 -19.23
CA GLU A 90 -35.27 76.55 -20.13
C GLU A 90 -35.96 76.37 -21.49
N LEU A 91 -35.84 75.18 -22.09
CA LEU A 91 -36.57 74.82 -23.32
C LEU A 91 -38.09 74.92 -23.16
N ALA A 92 -38.64 74.63 -21.98
CA ALA A 92 -40.07 74.74 -21.70
C ALA A 92 -40.53 76.20 -21.51
N GLN A 93 -39.68 77.08 -20.98
CA GLN A 93 -39.94 78.52 -20.86
C GLN A 93 -39.88 79.22 -22.23
N ASP A 94 -38.92 78.87 -23.08
CA ASP A 94 -38.77 79.42 -24.44
C ASP A 94 -39.91 79.00 -25.39
N MET A 95 -40.54 77.85 -25.12
CA MET A 95 -41.63 77.30 -25.95
C MET A 95 -43.04 77.72 -25.46
N GLY A 96 -43.11 78.73 -24.60
CA GLY A 96 -44.32 79.15 -23.88
C GLY A 96 -45.23 80.14 -24.62
N GLU A 97 -45.79 79.80 -25.79
CA GLU A 97 -46.93 80.53 -26.35
C GLU A 97 -47.99 79.60 -26.98
N GLY A 98 -48.93 79.15 -26.14
CA GLY A 98 -50.39 79.26 -26.34
C GLY A 98 -51.13 78.61 -27.52
N ILE A 99 -50.46 78.13 -28.57
CA ILE A 99 -51.13 77.53 -29.73
C ILE A 99 -50.47 76.19 -29.97
N ASN A 100 -50.93 75.14 -29.26
CA ASN A 100 -50.76 73.70 -29.58
C ASN A 100 -51.11 72.77 -28.40
N GLU A 101 -51.82 73.20 -27.35
CA GLU A 101 -52.06 72.34 -26.17
C GLU A 101 -52.79 71.01 -26.49
N ASN A 102 -53.73 71.02 -27.42
CA ASN A 102 -54.42 69.80 -27.86
C ASN A 102 -53.55 68.91 -28.76
N GLU A 103 -52.70 69.50 -29.60
CA GLU A 103 -51.72 68.76 -30.41
C GLU A 103 -50.60 68.19 -29.54
N LYS A 104 -50.13 68.95 -28.54
CA LYS A 104 -49.20 68.52 -27.49
C LYS A 104 -49.80 67.37 -26.68
N LYS A 105 -51.07 67.44 -26.26
CA LYS A 105 -51.76 66.34 -25.55
C LYS A 105 -51.90 65.09 -26.42
N ARG A 106 -52.22 65.23 -27.72
CA ARG A 106 -52.28 64.10 -28.66
C ARG A 106 -50.90 63.48 -28.88
N ALA A 107 -49.88 64.29 -29.14
CA ALA A 107 -48.50 63.83 -29.27
C ALA A 107 -48.00 63.18 -27.97
N GLN A 108 -48.42 63.69 -26.80
CA GLN A 108 -48.09 63.11 -25.51
C GLN A 108 -48.80 61.77 -25.27
N MET A 109 -50.07 61.64 -25.65
CA MET A 109 -50.77 60.35 -25.62
C MET A 109 -50.14 59.33 -26.57
N GLU A 110 -49.78 59.74 -27.78
CA GLU A 110 -49.11 58.87 -28.75
C GLU A 110 -47.71 58.45 -28.26
N MET A 111 -46.95 59.38 -27.68
CA MET A 111 -45.66 59.08 -27.05
C MET A 111 -45.83 58.12 -25.86
N ASN A 112 -46.82 58.35 -25.01
CA ASN A 112 -47.14 57.47 -23.88
C ASN A 112 -47.54 56.07 -24.34
N GLU A 113 -48.31 55.96 -25.42
CA GLU A 113 -48.70 54.68 -25.99
C GLU A 113 -47.49 53.93 -26.58
N ARG A 114 -46.60 54.64 -27.30
CA ARG A 114 -45.33 54.08 -27.80
C ARG A 114 -44.44 53.62 -26.65
N ASN A 115 -44.33 54.40 -25.59
CA ASN A 115 -43.55 54.05 -24.40
C ASN A 115 -44.12 52.81 -23.70
N LEU A 116 -45.45 52.72 -23.55
CA LEU A 116 -46.11 51.55 -22.96
C LEU A 116 -45.94 50.30 -23.81
N ARG A 117 -46.00 50.41 -25.14
CA ARG A 117 -45.72 49.29 -26.06
C ARG A 117 -44.26 48.84 -25.94
N ALA A 118 -43.31 49.77 -25.96
CA ALA A 118 -41.90 49.47 -25.77
C ALA A 118 -41.61 48.80 -24.42
N GLN A 119 -42.25 49.26 -23.33
CA GLN A 119 -42.12 48.63 -22.01
C GLN A 119 -42.67 47.20 -21.98
N LYS A 120 -43.79 46.93 -22.66
CA LYS A 120 -44.35 45.58 -22.76
C LYS A 120 -43.44 44.66 -23.56
N GLU A 121 -42.94 45.12 -24.71
CA GLU A 121 -42.02 44.36 -25.56
C GLU A 121 -40.71 44.05 -24.82
N GLU A 122 -40.16 45.01 -24.08
CA GLU A 122 -38.95 44.81 -23.28
C GLU A 122 -39.17 43.81 -22.14
N ARG A 123 -40.32 43.88 -21.43
CA ARG A 123 -40.68 42.89 -20.41
C ARG A 123 -40.82 41.49 -21.00
N GLU A 124 -41.50 41.35 -22.13
CA GLU A 124 -41.63 40.05 -22.80
C GLU A 124 -40.27 39.51 -23.25
N LYS A 125 -39.37 40.38 -23.73
CA LYS A 125 -38.01 39.99 -24.07
C LYS A 125 -37.25 39.51 -22.85
N GLN A 126 -37.32 40.22 -21.73
CA GLN A 126 -36.71 39.83 -20.46
C GLN A 126 -37.25 38.49 -19.94
N GLU A 127 -38.57 38.26 -20.02
CA GLU A 127 -39.16 36.97 -19.66
C GLU A 127 -38.66 35.83 -20.56
N ARG A 128 -38.53 36.06 -21.88
CA ARG A 128 -37.96 35.07 -22.81
C ARG A 128 -36.49 34.79 -22.49
N GLU A 129 -35.71 35.82 -22.17
CA GLU A 129 -34.33 35.67 -21.75
C GLU A 129 -34.21 34.91 -20.43
N GLN A 130 -35.07 35.19 -19.45
CA GLN A 130 -35.12 34.47 -18.18
C GLN A 130 -35.45 32.98 -18.40
N LYS A 131 -36.49 32.68 -19.19
CA LYS A 131 -36.83 31.29 -19.55
C LYS A 131 -35.68 30.58 -20.26
N ASN A 132 -35.00 31.26 -21.19
CA ASN A 132 -33.84 30.71 -21.86
C ASN A 132 -32.68 30.45 -20.90
N ARG A 133 -32.42 31.36 -19.95
CA ARG A 133 -31.42 31.16 -18.89
C ARG A 133 -31.77 29.97 -18.01
N GLU A 134 -33.02 29.87 -17.56
CA GLU A 134 -33.51 28.74 -16.77
C GLU A 134 -33.35 27.41 -17.52
N LEU A 135 -33.72 27.35 -18.80
CA LEU A 135 -33.54 26.17 -19.64
C LEU A 135 -32.07 25.78 -19.78
N LEU A 136 -31.17 26.75 -19.97
CA LEU A 136 -29.73 26.50 -20.02
C LEU A 136 -29.22 25.94 -18.68
N THR A 137 -29.62 26.55 -17.56
CA THR A 137 -29.23 26.04 -16.23
C THR A 137 -29.75 24.63 -15.96
N GLY A 138 -30.99 24.32 -16.38
CA GLY A 138 -31.57 23.00 -16.26
C GLY A 138 -30.83 21.97 -17.10
N ARG A 139 -30.47 22.31 -18.34
CA ARG A 139 -29.66 21.46 -19.22
C ARG A 139 -28.29 21.17 -18.62
N GLU A 140 -27.61 22.20 -18.10
CA GLU A 140 -26.31 22.04 -17.46
C GLU A 140 -26.38 21.11 -16.24
N LEU A 141 -27.45 21.18 -15.45
CA LEU A 141 -27.64 20.32 -14.30
C LEU A 141 -27.81 18.86 -14.73
N VAL A 142 -28.64 18.59 -15.74
CA VAL A 142 -28.82 17.24 -16.31
C VAL A 142 -27.50 16.69 -16.86
N GLU A 143 -26.70 17.52 -17.53
CA GLU A 143 -25.37 17.11 -18.02
C GLU A 143 -24.42 16.77 -16.87
N LYS A 144 -24.46 17.53 -15.76
CA LYS A 144 -23.68 17.22 -14.55
C LYS A 144 -24.13 15.92 -13.89
N ASP A 145 -25.43 15.71 -13.75
CA ASP A 145 -26.00 14.49 -13.18
C ASP A 145 -25.64 13.27 -14.03
N LEU A 146 -25.71 13.39 -15.36
CA LEU A 146 -25.28 12.34 -16.28
C LEU A 146 -23.80 12.00 -16.11
N ARG A 147 -22.92 13.01 -16.01
CA ARG A 147 -21.49 12.81 -15.76
C ARG A 147 -21.24 12.14 -14.41
N ALA A 148 -21.98 12.52 -13.37
CA ALA A 148 -21.87 11.91 -12.05
C ALA A 148 -22.26 10.41 -12.08
N VAL A 149 -23.34 10.06 -12.79
CA VAL A 149 -23.74 8.66 -12.99
C VAL A 149 -22.66 7.88 -13.74
N GLN A 150 -22.08 8.46 -14.81
CA GLN A 150 -21.00 7.81 -15.56
C GLN A 150 -19.75 7.56 -14.70
N LEU A 151 -19.33 8.54 -13.90
CA LEU A 151 -18.20 8.40 -12.98
C LEU A 151 -18.45 7.33 -11.92
N ASN A 152 -19.64 7.31 -11.33
CA ASN A 152 -20.02 6.29 -10.36
C ASN A 152 -20.01 4.89 -10.97
N ALA A 153 -20.45 4.72 -12.22
CA ALA A 153 -20.41 3.43 -12.90
C ALA A 153 -18.96 2.94 -13.07
N LEU A 154 -18.05 3.80 -13.53
CA LEU A 154 -16.63 3.46 -13.67
C LEU A 154 -15.97 3.14 -12.32
N GLU A 155 -16.33 3.88 -11.26
CA GLU A 155 -15.84 3.63 -9.91
C GLU A 155 -16.30 2.26 -9.40
N GLU A 156 -17.57 1.91 -9.61
CA GLU A 156 -18.11 0.61 -9.21
C GLU A 156 -17.48 -0.54 -10.01
N GLU A 157 -17.17 -0.36 -11.29
CA GLU A 157 -16.40 -1.34 -12.07
C GLU A 157 -14.99 -1.55 -11.49
N CYS A 158 -14.29 -0.47 -11.13
CA CYS A 158 -12.98 -0.55 -10.48
C CYS A 158 -13.06 -1.25 -9.11
N LYS A 159 -14.09 -0.96 -8.32
CA LYS A 159 -14.32 -1.65 -7.03
C LYS A 159 -14.61 -3.13 -7.23
N ARG A 160 -15.42 -3.50 -8.23
CA ARG A 160 -15.73 -4.90 -8.55
C ARG A 160 -14.49 -5.67 -8.96
N SER A 161 -13.67 -5.12 -9.85
CA SER A 161 -12.43 -5.77 -10.29
C SER A 161 -11.45 -5.96 -9.12
N ALA A 162 -11.30 -4.95 -8.26
CA ALA A 162 -10.48 -5.04 -7.05
C ALA A 162 -10.96 -6.14 -6.08
N ARG A 163 -12.29 -6.26 -5.87
CA ARG A 163 -12.88 -7.33 -5.03
C ARG A 163 -12.60 -8.73 -5.59
N ILE A 164 -12.76 -8.91 -6.92
CA ILE A 164 -12.49 -10.18 -7.58
C ILE A 164 -11.00 -10.54 -7.45
N ALA A 165 -10.11 -9.59 -7.71
CA ALA A 165 -8.67 -9.79 -7.58
C ALA A 165 -8.27 -10.17 -6.15
N LEU A 166 -8.83 -9.50 -5.14
CA LEU A 166 -8.60 -9.81 -3.73
C LEU A 166 -9.12 -11.22 -3.37
N SER A 167 -10.31 -11.59 -3.86
CA SER A 167 -10.85 -12.94 -3.66
C SER A 167 -9.94 -14.01 -4.25
N HIS A 168 -9.48 -13.80 -5.49
CA HIS A 168 -8.52 -14.70 -6.16
C HIS A 168 -7.20 -14.81 -5.40
N TYR A 169 -6.65 -13.69 -4.94
CA TYR A 169 -5.43 -13.68 -4.14
C TYR A 169 -5.63 -14.49 -2.84
N ASN A 170 -6.69 -14.21 -2.09
CA ASN A 170 -6.99 -14.93 -0.85
C ASN A 170 -7.19 -16.43 -1.07
N GLN A 171 -7.88 -16.82 -2.15
CA GLN A 171 -8.03 -18.23 -2.52
C GLN A 171 -6.68 -18.88 -2.83
N THR A 172 -5.82 -18.20 -3.58
CA THR A 172 -4.49 -18.69 -3.94
C THR A 172 -3.61 -18.84 -2.69
N GLN A 173 -3.68 -17.90 -1.75
CA GLN A 173 -2.96 -17.99 -0.47
C GLN A 173 -3.42 -19.19 0.35
N ARG A 174 -4.74 -19.45 0.43
CA ARG A 174 -5.27 -20.64 1.11
C ARG A 174 -4.76 -21.94 0.48
N LEU A 175 -4.73 -22.02 -0.85
CA LEU A 175 -4.21 -23.20 -1.55
C LEU A 175 -2.73 -23.44 -1.25
N LYS A 176 -1.91 -22.38 -1.29
CA LYS A 176 -0.48 -22.45 -0.94
C LYS A 176 -0.26 -22.90 0.50
N GLU A 177 -1.07 -22.40 1.44
CA GLU A 177 -0.97 -22.81 2.84
C GLU A 177 -1.33 -24.30 3.02
N MET A 178 -2.39 -24.76 2.36
CA MET A 178 -2.77 -26.18 2.39
C MET A 178 -1.70 -27.08 1.76
N GLU A 179 -1.04 -26.63 0.70
CA GLU A 179 0.09 -27.33 0.07
C GLU A 179 1.28 -27.44 1.04
N ARG A 180 1.67 -26.33 1.69
CA ARG A 180 2.71 -26.35 2.72
C ARG A 180 2.39 -27.31 3.86
N GLN A 181 1.14 -27.36 4.30
CA GLN A 181 0.72 -28.31 5.35
C GLN A 181 0.86 -29.77 4.89
N ARG A 182 0.55 -30.05 3.62
CA ARG A 182 0.76 -31.39 3.04
C ARG A 182 2.23 -31.75 2.96
N ASP A 183 3.09 -30.82 2.52
CA ASP A 183 4.52 -31.03 2.44
C ASP A 183 5.12 -31.31 3.83
N VAL A 184 4.74 -30.52 4.83
CA VAL A 184 5.18 -30.74 6.22
C VAL A 184 4.70 -32.09 6.76
N ALA A 185 3.45 -32.47 6.48
CA ALA A 185 2.91 -33.77 6.90
C ALA A 185 3.63 -34.94 6.20
N TRP A 186 3.98 -34.77 4.92
CA TRP A 186 4.73 -35.74 4.14
C TRP A 186 6.16 -35.91 4.67
N ASP A 187 6.86 -34.79 4.93
CA ASP A 187 8.20 -34.78 5.52
C ASP A 187 8.19 -35.48 6.88
N TYR A 188 7.20 -35.18 7.72
CA TYR A 188 7.02 -35.84 9.01
C TYR A 188 6.88 -37.36 8.85
N HIS A 189 6.01 -37.81 7.93
CA HIS A 189 5.84 -39.23 7.65
C HIS A 189 7.14 -39.90 7.20
N LEU A 190 7.90 -39.24 6.32
CA LEU A 190 9.19 -39.73 5.83
C LEU A 190 10.20 -39.86 6.97
N THR A 191 10.26 -38.89 7.88
CA THR A 191 11.16 -38.96 9.04
C THR A 191 10.78 -40.09 9.99
N GLU A 192 9.49 -40.32 10.22
CA GLU A 192 9.03 -41.43 11.05
C GLU A 192 9.33 -42.79 10.41
N GLN A 193 9.17 -42.93 9.10
CA GLN A 193 9.58 -44.14 8.38
C GLN A 193 11.09 -44.38 8.50
N ALA A 194 11.92 -43.36 8.31
CA ALA A 194 13.38 -43.50 8.46
C ALA A 194 13.76 -43.92 9.88
N ARG A 195 13.11 -43.34 10.91
CA ARG A 195 13.30 -43.74 12.32
C ARG A 195 12.87 -45.19 12.58
N GLN A 196 11.78 -45.63 11.96
CA GLN A 196 11.33 -47.02 12.07
C GLN A 196 12.35 -47.98 11.43
N GLN A 197 12.82 -47.68 10.23
CA GLN A 197 13.86 -48.47 9.55
C GLN A 197 15.15 -48.55 10.38
N GLU A 198 15.61 -47.44 10.96
CA GLU A 198 16.80 -47.43 11.80
C GLU A 198 16.63 -48.33 13.05
N ARG A 199 15.43 -48.36 13.65
CA ARG A 199 15.12 -49.24 14.78
C ARG A 199 15.12 -50.72 14.37
N GLU A 200 14.58 -51.04 13.19
CA GLU A 200 14.59 -52.40 12.64
C GLU A 200 16.02 -52.85 12.33
N GLU A 201 16.83 -52.02 11.67
CA GLU A 201 18.24 -52.32 11.42
C GLU A 201 19.03 -52.55 12.71
N LYS A 202 18.76 -51.78 13.77
CA LYS A 202 19.39 -51.98 15.07
C LYS A 202 19.04 -53.35 15.65
N ARG A 203 17.76 -53.75 15.60
CA ARG A 203 17.30 -55.08 16.04
C ARG A 203 17.96 -56.19 15.22
N ASP A 204 18.05 -56.03 13.91
CA ASP A 204 18.69 -57.01 13.04
C ASP A 204 20.19 -57.15 13.34
N LYS A 205 20.88 -56.04 13.61
CA LYS A 205 22.29 -56.03 14.04
C LYS A 205 22.47 -56.74 15.40
N GLU A 206 21.56 -56.53 16.34
CA GLU A 206 21.58 -57.23 17.64
C GLU A 206 21.38 -58.74 17.48
N LEU A 207 20.36 -59.16 16.73
CA LEU A 207 20.12 -60.58 16.44
C LEU A 207 21.30 -61.22 15.70
N GLN A 208 21.93 -60.50 14.76
CA GLN A 208 23.15 -60.97 14.10
C GLN A 208 24.30 -61.16 15.08
N ARG A 209 24.51 -60.23 16.02
CA ARG A 209 25.53 -60.34 17.06
C ARG A 209 25.28 -61.52 17.99
N GLU A 210 24.02 -61.75 18.39
CA GLU A 210 23.63 -62.90 19.20
C GLU A 210 23.90 -64.22 18.47
N ARG A 211 23.46 -64.35 17.21
CA ARG A 211 23.76 -65.52 16.37
C ARG A 211 25.25 -65.74 16.23
N ARG A 212 26.03 -64.68 16.03
CA ARG A 212 27.49 -64.79 15.94
C ARG A 212 28.11 -65.29 17.23
N THR A 213 27.68 -64.76 18.37
CA THR A 213 28.14 -65.18 19.69
C THR A 213 27.81 -66.66 19.95
N GLN A 214 26.61 -67.11 19.55
CA GLN A 214 26.22 -68.51 19.67
C GLN A 214 27.08 -69.42 18.79
N LEU A 215 27.33 -69.04 17.54
CA LEU A 215 28.22 -69.78 16.63
C LEU A 215 29.65 -69.84 17.17
N ASP A 216 30.18 -68.75 17.71
CA ASP A 216 31.52 -68.70 18.28
C ASP A 216 31.63 -69.65 19.49
N LYS A 217 30.60 -69.70 20.36
CA LYS A 217 30.54 -70.68 21.46
C LYS A 217 30.51 -72.12 20.97
N TYR A 218 29.70 -72.41 19.95
CA TYR A 218 29.62 -73.76 19.36
C TYR A 218 30.95 -74.18 18.72
N ASN A 219 31.57 -73.28 17.95
CA ASN A 219 32.88 -73.53 17.34
C ASN A 219 33.97 -73.77 18.38
N GLN A 220 33.94 -73.06 19.52
CA GLN A 220 34.84 -73.33 20.64
C GLN A 220 34.66 -74.72 21.23
N GLN A 221 33.41 -75.19 21.39
CA GLN A 221 33.14 -76.56 21.85
C GLN A 221 33.68 -77.59 20.86
N LEU A 222 33.35 -77.43 19.58
CA LEU A 222 33.81 -78.32 18.52
C LEU A 222 35.34 -78.38 18.44
N ALA A 223 36.03 -77.24 18.60
CA ALA A 223 37.49 -77.20 18.62
C ALA A 223 38.08 -77.97 19.82
N ARG A 224 37.47 -77.87 21.01
CA ARG A 224 37.88 -78.66 22.18
C ARG A 224 37.68 -80.16 21.96
N GLU A 225 36.56 -80.55 21.37
CA GLU A 225 36.28 -81.95 21.03
C GLU A 225 37.30 -82.49 20.03
N GLN A 226 37.60 -81.74 18.97
CA GLN A 226 38.63 -82.11 17.99
C GLN A 226 40.02 -82.23 18.65
N GLN A 227 40.40 -81.30 19.52
CA GLN A 227 41.66 -81.37 20.27
C GLN A 227 41.73 -82.59 21.19
N ALA A 228 40.64 -82.88 21.91
CA ALA A 228 40.56 -84.05 22.79
C ALA A 228 40.67 -85.36 21.99
N HIS A 229 40.00 -85.42 20.82
CA HIS A 229 40.07 -86.57 19.93
C HIS A 229 41.47 -86.74 19.32
N GLN A 230 42.11 -85.67 18.85
CA GLN A 230 43.51 -85.72 18.38
C GLN A 230 44.46 -86.20 19.47
N HIS A 231 44.32 -85.66 20.69
CA HIS A 231 45.10 -86.08 21.84
C HIS A 231 44.89 -87.56 22.17
N TYR A 232 43.65 -88.06 22.08
CA TYR A 232 43.35 -89.48 22.24
C TYR A 232 44.04 -90.34 21.17
N LEU A 233 43.91 -89.98 19.89
CA LEU A 233 44.57 -90.68 18.79
C LEU A 233 46.09 -90.73 19.00
N ASP A 234 46.71 -89.58 19.25
CA ASP A 234 48.16 -89.46 19.38
C ASP A 234 48.70 -90.20 20.59
N LYS A 235 48.01 -90.15 21.75
CA LYS A 235 48.51 -90.71 23.02
C LYS A 235 48.09 -92.13 23.33
N GLN A 236 46.96 -92.59 22.79
CA GLN A 236 46.41 -93.92 23.10
C GLN A 236 46.53 -94.86 21.91
N LEU A 237 46.34 -94.37 20.67
CA LEU A 237 46.28 -95.21 19.48
C LEU A 237 47.61 -95.23 18.70
N TYR A 238 48.21 -94.07 18.45
CA TYR A 238 49.42 -93.91 17.63
C TYR A 238 50.73 -94.06 18.41
N THR A 239 50.68 -94.10 19.74
CA THR A 239 51.82 -94.53 20.54
C THR A 239 52.00 -96.04 20.43
N ASN A 240 52.97 -96.44 19.63
CA ASN A 240 53.33 -97.85 19.45
C ASN A 240 54.09 -98.34 20.71
N ARG A 241 53.36 -98.88 21.68
CA ARG A 241 53.97 -99.50 22.87
C ARG A 241 54.52 -100.87 22.47
N PRO A 242 55.84 -101.14 22.64
CA PRO A 242 56.39 -102.42 22.26
C PRO A 242 55.75 -103.53 23.09
N THR A 243 55.15 -104.50 22.39
CA THR A 243 54.51 -105.66 23.01
C THR A 243 55.55 -106.44 23.84
N VAL A 244 55.15 -107.08 24.94
CA VAL A 244 56.08 -107.93 25.75
C VAL A 244 56.85 -108.92 24.88
N ARG A 245 56.20 -109.43 23.83
CA ARG A 245 56.78 -110.32 22.83
C ARG A 245 57.98 -109.74 22.06
N TYR A 246 58.00 -108.43 21.83
CA TYR A 246 59.11 -107.72 21.17
C TYR A 246 60.39 -107.80 22.01
N PHE A 247 60.30 -107.57 23.32
CA PHE A 247 61.47 -107.66 24.20
C PHE A 247 61.98 -109.09 24.36
N THR A 248 61.09 -110.10 24.30
CA THR A 248 61.49 -111.51 24.35
C THR A 248 62.12 -112.04 23.05
N GLN A 249 62.16 -111.26 21.96
CA GLN A 249 62.82 -111.67 20.71
C GLN A 249 64.34 -111.50 20.76
N PHE A 250 64.83 -110.53 21.53
CA PHE A 250 66.25 -110.28 21.71
C PHE A 250 66.74 -111.14 22.89
N SER A 251 67.91 -111.79 22.77
CA SER A 251 68.51 -112.76 23.72
C SER A 251 68.01 -114.22 23.72
N THR A 252 67.30 -114.67 22.67
CA THR A 252 66.83 -116.07 22.55
C THR A 252 67.83 -117.06 21.93
N SER A 253 68.94 -116.60 21.37
CA SER A 253 69.98 -117.45 20.76
C SER A 253 71.38 -117.04 21.23
N SER A 254 72.15 -118.00 21.74
CA SER A 254 73.57 -117.86 22.06
C SER A 254 74.39 -118.12 20.78
N ARG A 255 74.71 -117.07 20.03
CA ARG A 255 75.62 -117.14 18.88
C ARG A 255 76.66 -116.04 18.96
#